data_AF-A0A3C1YCZ7-F1
#
_entry.id   AF-A0A3C1YCZ7-F1
#
_cell.length_a   1.000
_cell.length_b   1.000
_cell.length_c   1.000
_cell.angle_alpha   90.00
_cell.angle_beta   90.00
_cell.angle_gamma   90.00
#
_symmetry.space_group_name_H-M   'P 1'
#
loop_
_entity.id
_entity.type
_entity.pdbx_description
1 polymer ?
#
loop_
_entity_poly.entity_id
_entity_poly.type
_entity_poly.pdbx_seq_one_letter_code
_entity_poly.pdbx_strand_id
1 'polypeptide(L)' 'FNVSFTSEEVQSITIKVINMLAVEVFSQQYSNVSTQFLEQIDLSNYSKGIYSLEIHANSGTLYRKIALQ' A
#
# COMPACT_ATOMS: atom_id res chain seq x y z
N PHE A 1 1.37 7.99 6.17
CA PHE A 1 0.52 8.53 5.10
C PHE A 1 -0.70 7.63 4.95
N ASN A 2 -1.75 8.11 4.28
CA ASN A 2 -2.99 7.34 4.12
C ASN A 2 -3.07 6.71 2.74
N VAL A 3 -3.52 5.46 2.69
CA VAL A 3 -3.94 4.78 1.46
C VAL A 3 -5.45 4.63 1.53
N SER A 4 -6.16 5.18 0.56
CA SER A 4 -7.62 5.03 0.45
C SER A 4 -8.01 4.69 -0.97
N PHE A 5 -8.98 3.78 -1.12
CA PHE A 5 -9.58 3.48 -2.40
C PHE A 5 -11.01 2.99 -2.22
N THR A 6 -11.77 3.04 -3.31
CA THR A 6 -13.10 2.47 -3.40
C THR A 6 -13.08 1.20 -4.24
N SER A 7 -14.00 0.28 -3.95
CA SER A 7 -14.19 -0.91 -4.75
C SER A 7 -15.66 -1.23 -4.91
N GLU A 8 -16.08 -1.53 -6.14
CA GLU A 8 -17.44 -1.93 -6.48
C GLU A 8 -17.69 -3.42 -6.19
N GLU A 9 -16.63 -4.22 -6.03
CA GLU A 9 -16.69 -5.66 -5.78
C GLU A 9 -15.94 -6.04 -4.50
N VAL A 10 -16.28 -7.20 -3.93
CA VAL A 10 -15.56 -7.75 -2.77
C VAL A 10 -14.23 -8.32 -3.24
N GLN A 11 -13.12 -7.89 -2.63
CA GLN A 11 -11.80 -8.36 -3.03
C GLN A 11 -10.79 -8.50 -1.88
N SER A 12 -9.76 -9.30 -2.14
CA SER A 12 -8.56 -9.35 -1.30
C SER A 12 -7.53 -8.35 -1.81
N ILE A 13 -6.87 -7.67 -0.88
CA ILE A 13 -5.97 -6.56 -1.16
C ILE A 13 -4.71 -6.72 -0.32
N THR A 14 -3.56 -6.68 -0.98
CA THR A 14 -2.26 -6.67 -0.32
C THR A 14 -1.58 -5.34 -0.60
N ILE A 15 -1.23 -4.62 0.47
CA ILE A 15 -0.52 -3.35 0.38
C ILE A 15 0.92 -3.59 0.84
N LYS A 16 1.87 -3.17 0.01
CA LYS A 16 3.30 -3.25 0.30
C LYS A 16 3.94 -1.89 0.15
N VAL A 17 4.88 -1.57 1.04
CA VAL A 17 5.82 -0.48 0.84
C VAL A 17 7.23 -1.03 0.84
N ILE A 18 7.99 -0.68 -0.19
CA ILE A 18 9.33 -1.22 -0.46
C ILE A 18 10.31 -0.05 -0.63
N ASN A 19 11.45 -0.10 0.04
CA ASN A 19 12.48 0.95 -0.09
C ASN A 19 13.34 0.77 -1.37
N MET A 20 14.26 1.71 -1.64
CA MET A 20 15.13 1.64 -2.83
C MET A 20 16.06 0.43 -2.87
N LEU A 21 16.28 -0.24 -1.73
CA LEU A 21 17.09 -1.46 -1.62
C LEU A 21 16.25 -2.74 -1.79
N ALA A 22 15.01 -2.60 -2.27
CA ALA A 22 14.04 -3.70 -2.41
C ALA A 22 13.66 -4.38 -1.08
N VAL A 23 13.83 -3.70 0.07
CA VAL A 23 13.40 -4.20 1.37
C VAL A 23 11.94 -3.81 1.60
N GLU A 24 11.10 -4.80 1.90
CA GLU A 24 9.71 -4.61 2.31
C GLU A 24 9.68 -4.01 3.72
N VAL A 25 9.23 -2.75 3.82
CA VAL A 25 9.13 -2.00 5.09
C VAL A 25 7.72 -1.99 5.67
N PHE A 26 6.73 -2.36 4.86
CA PHE A 26 5.35 -2.55 5.26
C PHE A 26 4.72 -3.61 4.35
N SER A 27 3.89 -4.48 4.93
CA SER A 27 3.19 -5.54 4.21
C SER A 27 1.98 -5.98 4.99
N GLN A 28 0.80 -5.76 4.42
CA GLN A 28 -0.44 -6.16 5.05
C GLN A 28 -1.43 -6.65 4.01
N GLN A 29 -2.10 -7.74 4.32
CA GLN A 29 -3.16 -8.30 3.51
C GLN A 29 -4.50 -8.13 4.21
N TYR A 30 -5.50 -7.74 3.42
CA TYR A 30 -6.87 -7.53 3.80
C TYR A 30 -7.76 -8.40 2.91
N SER A 31 -8.72 -9.09 3.51
CA SER A 31 -9.71 -9.89 2.79
C SER A 31 -11.09 -9.29 2.96
N ASN A 32 -11.98 -9.57 2.01
CA ASN A 32 -13.37 -9.10 2.02
C ASN A 32 -13.50 -7.56 2.09
N VAL A 33 -12.56 -6.84 1.48
CA VAL A 33 -12.65 -5.38 1.36
C VAL A 33 -13.79 -5.07 0.39
N SER A 34 -14.74 -4.25 0.83
CA SER A 34 -15.89 -3.83 0.03
C SER A 34 -16.11 -2.32 0.16
N THR A 35 -16.61 -1.68 -0.90
CA THR A 35 -17.01 -0.25 -0.95
C THR A 35 -15.90 0.77 -0.71
N GLN A 36 -15.43 0.95 0.53
CA GLN A 36 -14.44 1.96 0.93
C GLN A 36 -13.40 1.32 1.85
N PHE A 37 -12.13 1.63 1.60
CA PHE A 37 -11.01 1.20 2.41
C PHE A 37 -10.12 2.38 2.74
N LEU A 38 -9.63 2.43 3.98
CA LEU A 38 -8.68 3.40 4.46
C LEU A 38 -7.67 2.67 5.35
N GLU A 39 -6.39 2.83 5.03
CA GLU A 39 -5.28 2.34 5.84
C GLU A 39 -4.30 3.47 6.14
N GLN A 40 -3.88 3.57 7.40
CA GLN A 40 -2.82 4.47 7.81
C GLN A 40 -1.51 3.71 7.90
N ILE A 41 -0.53 4.12 7.09
CA ILE A 41 0.82 3.52 7.08
C ILE A 41 1.77 4.49 7.79
N ASP A 42 2.32 4.07 8.91
CA ASP A 42 3.35 4.81 9.64
C ASP A 42 4.75 4.38 9.19
N LEU A 43 5.46 5.30 8.54
CA LEU A 43 6.86 5.14 8.14
C LEU A 43 7.78 6.17 8.82
N SER A 44 7.35 6.78 9.93
CA SER A 44 8.09 7.83 10.63
C SER A 44 9.49 7.42 11.10
N ASN A 45 9.70 6.12 11.35
CA ASN A 45 10.98 5.55 11.77
C ASN A 45 11.87 5.10 10.59
N TYR A 46 11.46 5.33 9.35
CA TYR A 46 12.23 4.96 8.16
C TYR A 46 12.93 6.17 7.55
N SER A 47 14.11 5.91 6.95
CA SER A 47 14.91 6.96 6.31
C SER A 47 14.15 7.70 5.22
N LYS A 48 14.40 9.00 5.12
CA LYS A 48 13.94 9.83 3.98
C LYS A 48 14.42 9.23 2.66
N GLY A 49 13.62 9.37 1.61
CA GLY A 49 13.95 8.82 0.30
C GLY A 49 12.73 8.38 -0.50
N ILE A 50 12.98 7.70 -1.61
CA ILE A 50 11.94 7.17 -2.48
C ILE A 50 11.58 5.75 -2.07
N TYR A 51 10.29 5.45 -2.04
CA TYR A 51 9.73 4.13 -1.79
C TYR A 51 8.76 3.78 -2.91
N SER A 52 8.58 2.48 -3.14
CA SER A 52 7.53 1.93 -3.98
C SER A 52 6.35 1.54 -3.09
N LEU A 53 5.16 2.00 -3.43
CA LEU A 53 3.88 1.52 -2.93
C LEU A 53 3.30 0.56 -3.96
N GLU A 54 3.02 -0.66 -3.55
CA GLU A 54 2.34 -1.66 -4.36
C GLU A 54 1.01 -2.00 -3.72
N ILE A 55 -0.07 -1.98 -4.50
CA ILE A 55 -1.39 -2.42 -4.07
C ILE A 55 -1.82 -3.52 -5.03
N HIS A 56 -1.81 -4.76 -4.55
CA HIS A 56 -2.25 -5.93 -5.29
C HIS A 56 -3.68 -6.22 -4.91
N ALA A 57 -4.59 -6.16 -5.87
CA ALA A 57 -6.00 -6.45 -5.70
C ALA A 57 -6.42 -7.54 -6.70
N ASN A 58 -7.57 -8.17 -6.47
CA ASN A 58 -8.09 -9.20 -7.39
C ASN A 58 -8.24 -8.65 -8.83
N SER A 59 -8.60 -7.38 -8.97
CA SER A 59 -8.79 -6.71 -10.26
C SER A 59 -7.48 -6.24 -10.91
N GLY A 60 -6.33 -6.36 -10.25
CA GLY A 60 -5.02 -5.97 -10.77
C GLY A 60 -4.11 -5.32 -9.73
N THR A 61 -2.94 -4.90 -10.18
CA THR A 61 -1.92 -4.29 -9.33
C THR A 61 -1.69 -2.83 -9.70
N LEU A 62 -1.62 -1.97 -8.68
CA LEU A 62 -1.24 -0.57 -8.79
C LEU A 62 0.16 -0.36 -8.20
N TYR A 63 1.01 0.33 -8.95
CA TYR A 63 2.36 0.71 -8.54
C TYR A 63 2.49 2.23 -8.48
N ARG A 64 3.01 2.75 -7.37
CA ARG A 64 3.29 4.19 -7.18
C ARG A 64 4.65 4.38 -6.53
N LYS A 65 5.32 5.48 -6.86
CA LYS A 65 6.48 5.96 -6.08
C LYS A 65 6.00 7.02 -5.09
N ILE A 66 6.49 6.95 -3.87
CA ILE A 66 6.26 7.95 -2.81
C ILE A 66 7.60 8.48 -2.32
N ALA A 67 7.65 9.76 -1.94
CA ALA A 67 8.81 10.38 -1.34
C ALA A 67 8.55 10.62 0.15
N LEU A 68 9.36 10.04 1.03
CA LEU A 68 9.41 10.37 2.45
C LEU A 68 10.37 11.55 2.65
N GLN A 69 9.89 12.61 3.31
CA GLN A 69 10.59 13.87 3.50
C GLN A 69 10.96 14.14 4.95
#